data_AF-A0A1W7CWR5-F1
#
_entry.id   AF-A0A1W7CWR5-F1
#
_cell.length_a   1.000
_cell.length_b   1.000
_cell.length_c   1.000
_cell.angle_alpha   90.00
_cell.angle_beta   90.00
_cell.angle_gamma   90.00
#
_symmetry.space_group_name_H-M   'P 1'
#
loop_
_entity.id
_entity.type
_entity.pdbx_description
1 polymer ?
#
loop_
_entity_poly.entity_id
_entity_poly.type
_entity_poly.pdbx_seq_one_letter_code
_entity_poly.pdbx_strand_id
1 'polypeptide(L)'
;MTRLHPWPPLPNAVRTLLQADDSEPLNPQTDHNARPRPWDLCALPPAFEDAVWLWLDHVAQWLNWTYGWTDDHVIPACWHQHENIAHELAALAFTRIDAYSATTPAYINRWHDDLEHFHRRTTTTLGPNSPCRQGHHNQLPPRYTTTTANRAINQRPR
;
A
#
# COMPACT_ATOMS: atom_id res chain seq x y z
N MET A 1 -17.66 -12.70 25.66
CA MET A 1 -16.87 -13.10 24.48
C MET A 1 -16.54 -11.84 23.69
N THR A 2 -15.27 -11.50 23.55
CA THR A 2 -14.84 -10.31 22.78
C THR A 2 -14.94 -10.62 21.29
N ARG A 3 -15.74 -9.87 20.55
CA ARG A 3 -15.85 -10.00 19.09
C ARG A 3 -14.64 -9.31 18.46
N LEU A 4 -13.89 -10.04 17.64
CA LEU A 4 -12.80 -9.46 16.85
C LEU A 4 -13.38 -8.52 15.78
N HIS A 5 -12.68 -7.42 15.49
CA HIS A 5 -13.07 -6.51 14.42
C HIS A 5 -12.90 -7.19 13.06
N PRO A 6 -13.91 -7.17 12.18
CA PRO A 6 -13.79 -7.80 10.88
C PRO A 6 -12.83 -7.00 9.98
N TRP A 7 -12.13 -7.71 9.09
CA TRP A 7 -11.33 -7.07 8.05
C TRP A 7 -12.22 -6.22 7.12
N PRO A 8 -11.81 -5.01 6.72
CA PRO A 8 -12.60 -4.16 5.83
C PRO A 8 -12.91 -4.85 4.49
N PRO A 9 -14.18 -4.89 4.06
CA PRO A 9 -14.54 -5.54 2.80
C PRO A 9 -13.95 -4.78 1.61
N LEU A 10 -13.40 -5.51 0.65
CA LEU A 10 -12.89 -4.92 -0.59
C LEU A 10 -14.03 -4.25 -1.38
N PRO A 11 -13.82 -3.04 -1.94
CA PRO A 11 -14.84 -2.36 -2.76
C PRO A 11 -15.31 -3.25 -3.92
N ASN A 12 -16.62 -3.20 -4.23
CA ASN A 12 -17.20 -4.07 -5.27
C ASN A 12 -16.51 -3.90 -6.62
N ALA A 13 -16.19 -2.65 -7.02
CA ALA A 13 -15.47 -2.37 -8.26
C ALA A 13 -14.10 -3.07 -8.32
N VAL A 14 -13.35 -3.07 -7.22
CA VAL A 14 -12.03 -3.73 -7.12
C VAL A 14 -12.19 -5.26 -7.00
N ARG A 15 -13.28 -5.75 -6.41
CA ARG A 15 -13.59 -7.18 -6.38
C ARG A 15 -13.88 -7.72 -7.78
N THR A 16 -14.74 -7.03 -8.54
CA THR A 16 -14.99 -7.33 -9.96
C THR A 16 -13.70 -7.20 -10.77
N LEU A 17 -12.95 -6.12 -10.48
CA LEU A 17 -11.51 -5.95 -10.61
C LEU A 17 -10.75 -7.27 -10.71
N LEU A 18 -10.69 -7.99 -9.59
CA LEU A 18 -9.87 -9.18 -9.36
C LEU A 18 -10.52 -10.49 -9.82
N GLN A 19 -11.83 -10.51 -10.06
CA GLN A 19 -12.57 -11.72 -10.46
C GLN A 19 -12.79 -11.89 -11.96
N ALA A 20 -12.58 -10.86 -12.78
CA ALA A 20 -12.59 -11.00 -14.24
C ALA A 20 -11.62 -12.12 -14.69
N ASP A 21 -12.02 -12.89 -15.70
CA ASP A 21 -11.29 -14.08 -16.15
C ASP A 21 -10.13 -13.67 -17.08
N ASP A 22 -8.94 -14.27 -16.92
CA ASP A 22 -7.74 -13.98 -17.74
C ASP A 22 -7.76 -14.77 -19.07
N SER A 23 -8.95 -15.12 -19.59
CA SER A 23 -9.11 -16.02 -20.75
C SER A 23 -8.75 -15.41 -22.11
N GLU A 24 -8.44 -14.11 -22.16
CA GLU A 24 -7.96 -13.45 -23.38
C GLU A 24 -6.42 -13.51 -23.44
N PRO A 25 -5.83 -14.08 -24.51
CA PRO A 25 -4.38 -14.22 -24.61
C PRO A 25 -3.71 -12.85 -24.69
N LEU A 26 -2.82 -12.58 -23.73
CA LEU A 26 -1.95 -11.41 -23.70
C LEU A 26 -1.13 -11.36 -25.00
N ASN A 27 -1.26 -10.29 -25.80
CA ASN A 27 -0.44 -10.09 -26.99
C ASN A 27 0.76 -9.19 -26.64
N PRO A 28 1.98 -9.77 -26.51
CA PRO A 28 3.15 -9.05 -26.00
C PRO A 28 3.61 -7.86 -26.86
N GLN A 29 3.11 -7.71 -28.09
CA GLN A 29 3.44 -6.60 -28.99
C GLN A 29 2.44 -5.44 -28.98
N THR A 30 1.27 -5.57 -28.33
CA THR A 30 0.22 -4.52 -28.28
C THR A 30 -0.35 -4.26 -26.88
N ASP A 31 0.11 -4.95 -25.84
CA ASP A 31 -0.50 -4.91 -24.51
C ASP A 31 -0.12 -3.69 -23.65
N HIS A 32 -0.60 -2.52 -24.05
CA HIS A 32 -0.79 -1.40 -23.13
C HIS A 32 -2.07 -1.54 -22.28
N ASN A 33 -2.82 -2.63 -22.49
CA ASN A 33 -4.13 -2.89 -21.88
C ASN A 33 -4.09 -4.03 -20.86
N ALA A 34 -2.90 -4.29 -20.28
CA ALA A 34 -2.77 -5.20 -19.16
C ALA A 34 -3.73 -4.78 -18.04
N ARG A 35 -4.56 -5.73 -17.59
CA ARG A 35 -5.54 -5.52 -16.53
C ARG A 35 -4.90 -4.78 -15.34
N PRO A 36 -5.49 -3.67 -14.87
CA PRO A 36 -4.87 -2.86 -13.84
C PRO A 36 -4.71 -3.70 -12.57
N ARG A 37 -3.52 -3.61 -11.98
CA ARG A 37 -3.20 -4.27 -10.71
C ARG A 37 -3.57 -3.31 -9.58
N PRO A 38 -4.62 -3.58 -8.79
CA PRO A 38 -5.12 -2.58 -7.84
C PRO A 38 -4.16 -2.31 -6.66
N TRP A 39 -3.13 -3.15 -6.47
CA TRP A 39 -2.03 -2.92 -5.53
C TRP A 39 -0.90 -2.04 -6.09
N ASP A 40 -0.86 -1.78 -7.39
CA ASP A 40 0.08 -0.84 -8.01
C ASP A 40 -0.54 0.56 -8.05
N LEU A 41 -0.35 1.31 -6.97
CA LEU A 41 -0.93 2.65 -6.81
C LEU A 41 -0.46 3.65 -7.89
N CYS A 42 0.72 3.44 -8.49
CA CYS A 42 1.26 4.32 -9.55
C CYS A 42 0.58 4.06 -10.90
N ALA A 43 0.12 2.84 -11.14
CA ALA A 43 -0.57 2.43 -12.37
C ALA A 43 -2.08 2.32 -12.20
N LEU A 44 -2.63 2.78 -11.07
CA LEU A 44 -4.04 2.66 -10.74
C LEU A 44 -4.87 3.63 -11.60
N PRO A 45 -5.87 3.14 -12.36
CA PRO A 45 -6.71 4.03 -13.15
C PRO A 45 -7.56 4.95 -12.26
N PRO A 46 -7.86 6.19 -12.67
CA PRO A 46 -8.63 7.15 -11.87
C PRO A 46 -10.00 6.63 -11.41
N ALA A 47 -10.61 5.71 -12.18
CA ALA A 47 -11.89 5.09 -11.82
C ALA A 47 -11.84 4.21 -10.56
N PHE A 48 -10.65 3.77 -10.13
CA PHE A 48 -10.45 2.93 -8.94
C PHE A 48 -9.73 3.66 -7.82
N GLU A 49 -9.12 4.81 -8.09
CA GLU A 49 -8.25 5.55 -7.17
C GLU A 49 -8.94 5.82 -5.83
N ASP A 50 -10.01 6.61 -5.84
CA ASP A 50 -10.75 6.96 -4.61
C ASP A 50 -11.20 5.73 -3.81
N ALA A 51 -11.66 4.69 -4.51
CA ALA A 51 -12.18 3.48 -3.87
C ALA A 51 -11.07 2.67 -3.19
N VAL A 52 -9.89 2.56 -3.83
CA VAL A 52 -8.74 1.86 -3.25
C VAL A 52 -8.17 2.65 -2.09
N TRP A 53 -7.93 3.96 -2.24
CA TRP A 53 -7.38 4.80 -1.17
C TRP A 53 -8.27 4.79 0.07
N LEU A 54 -9.59 4.98 -0.10
CA LEU A 54 -10.54 4.92 1.02
C LEU A 54 -10.57 3.53 1.68
N TRP A 55 -10.46 2.46 0.91
CA TRP A 55 -10.37 1.11 1.47
C TRP A 55 -9.07 0.90 2.26
N LEU A 56 -7.95 1.41 1.76
CA LEU A 56 -6.67 1.36 2.46
C LEU A 56 -6.69 2.16 3.76
N ASP A 57 -7.41 3.28 3.83
CA ASP A 57 -7.64 3.99 5.10
C ASP A 57 -8.35 3.12 6.13
N HIS A 58 -9.38 2.37 5.72
CA HIS A 58 -10.05 1.42 6.62
C HIS A 58 -9.12 0.26 7.02
N VAL A 59 -8.25 -0.19 6.11
CA VAL A 59 -7.25 -1.23 6.41
C VAL A 59 -6.23 -0.73 7.42
N ALA A 60 -5.68 0.48 7.25
CA ALA A 60 -4.76 1.09 8.20
C ALA A 60 -5.39 1.22 9.59
N GLN A 61 -6.65 1.68 9.66
CA GLN A 61 -7.41 1.74 10.92
C GLN A 61 -7.59 0.36 11.56
N TRP A 62 -7.92 -0.67 10.77
CA TRP A 62 -8.07 -2.03 11.28
C TRP A 62 -6.74 -2.59 11.80
N LEU A 63 -5.64 -2.36 11.10
CA LEU A 63 -4.30 -2.78 11.51
C LEU A 63 -3.88 -2.09 12.80
N ASN A 64 -4.07 -0.77 12.91
CA ASN A 64 -3.80 -0.02 14.14
C ASN A 64 -4.65 -0.52 15.31
N TRP A 65 -5.95 -0.78 15.08
CA TRP A 65 -6.82 -1.32 16.12
C TRP A 65 -6.39 -2.70 16.59
N THR A 66 -5.91 -3.54 15.67
CA THR A 66 -5.59 -4.95 15.95
C THR A 66 -4.17 -5.12 16.51
N TYR A 67 -3.19 -4.39 15.98
CA TYR A 67 -1.75 -4.57 16.24
C TYR A 67 -1.05 -3.34 16.84
N GLY A 68 -1.67 -2.15 16.80
CA GLY A 68 -1.06 -0.86 17.18
C GLY A 68 -0.91 -0.62 18.69
N TRP A 69 -0.58 -1.65 19.48
CA TRP A 69 -0.43 -1.56 20.94
C TRP A 69 0.85 -0.85 21.38
N THR A 70 1.80 -0.63 20.47
CA THR A 70 3.02 0.13 20.70
C THR A 70 3.25 1.11 19.56
N ASP A 71 3.93 2.21 19.83
CA ASP A 71 4.19 3.27 18.84
C ASP A 71 4.83 2.73 17.55
N ASP A 72 5.70 1.74 17.65
CA ASP A 72 6.39 1.10 16.50
C ASP A 72 5.45 0.30 15.58
N HIS A 73 4.27 -0.09 16.07
CA HIS A 73 3.24 -0.79 15.31
C HIS A 73 2.09 0.13 14.86
N VAL A 74 2.20 1.44 15.06
CA VAL A 74 1.21 2.40 14.60
C VAL A 74 1.54 2.89 13.19
N ILE A 75 0.58 2.71 12.28
CA ILE A 75 0.54 3.36 10.97
C ILE A 75 0.06 4.81 11.19
N PRO A 76 0.82 5.83 10.80
CA PRO A 76 0.45 7.22 11.04
C PRO A 76 -0.78 7.63 10.22
N ALA A 77 -1.57 8.58 10.73
CA ALA A 77 -2.74 9.10 9.99
C ALA A 77 -2.35 9.75 8.64
N CYS A 78 -1.12 10.25 8.52
CA CYS A 78 -0.57 10.82 7.29
C CYS A 78 0.12 9.79 6.39
N TRP A 79 -0.14 8.49 6.55
CA TRP A 79 0.50 7.41 5.76
C TRP A 79 0.45 7.66 4.24
N HIS A 80 -0.64 8.24 3.74
CA HIS A 80 -0.83 8.56 2.32
C HIS A 80 0.14 9.63 1.79
N GLN A 81 0.80 10.39 2.67
CA GLN A 81 1.83 11.38 2.33
C GLN A 81 3.24 10.77 2.28
N HIS A 82 3.36 9.50 2.66
CA HIS A 82 4.59 8.72 2.61
C HIS A 82 4.44 7.62 1.54
N GLU A 83 4.85 7.94 0.30
CA GLU A 83 4.67 7.06 -0.87
C GLU A 83 5.09 5.61 -0.60
N ASN A 84 6.23 5.41 0.06
CA ASN A 84 6.71 4.06 0.38
C ASN A 84 5.79 3.32 1.37
N ILE A 85 5.24 4.01 2.38
CA ILE A 85 4.27 3.41 3.30
C ILE A 85 2.99 3.07 2.55
N ALA A 86 2.52 3.95 1.65
CA ALA A 86 1.33 3.70 0.85
C ALA A 86 1.47 2.45 -0.04
N HIS A 87 2.58 2.32 -0.75
CA HIS A 87 2.85 1.15 -1.59
C HIS A 87 2.95 -0.15 -0.77
N GLU A 88 3.65 -0.12 0.36
CA GLU A 88 3.76 -1.32 1.20
C GLU A 88 2.42 -1.69 1.86
N LEU A 89 1.63 -0.70 2.29
CA LEU A 89 0.30 -0.93 2.85
C LEU A 89 -0.63 -1.56 1.81
N ALA A 90 -0.60 -1.07 0.56
CA ALA A 90 -1.37 -1.67 -0.53
C ALA A 90 -0.98 -3.13 -0.74
N ALA A 91 0.32 -3.42 -0.89
CA ALA A 91 0.81 -4.78 -1.05
C ALA A 91 0.36 -5.69 0.11
N LEU A 92 0.52 -5.24 1.36
CA LEU A 92 0.13 -5.99 2.56
C LEU A 92 -1.38 -6.23 2.65
N ALA A 93 -2.20 -5.25 2.24
CA ALA A 93 -3.65 -5.36 2.26
C ALA A 93 -4.15 -6.39 1.24
N PHE A 94 -3.60 -6.38 0.02
CA PHE A 94 -3.97 -7.33 -1.03
C PHE A 94 -3.43 -8.73 -0.75
N THR A 95 -2.20 -8.89 -0.27
CA THR A 95 -1.67 -10.23 0.09
C THR A 95 -2.44 -10.89 1.22
N ARG A 96 -3.09 -10.10 2.10
CA ARG A 96 -3.99 -10.66 3.11
C ARG A 96 -5.18 -11.38 2.48
N ILE A 97 -5.74 -10.83 1.40
CA ILE A 97 -6.90 -11.43 0.71
C ILE A 97 -6.51 -12.81 0.20
N ASP A 98 -5.34 -12.91 -0.43
CA ASP A 98 -4.80 -14.18 -0.93
C ASP A 98 -4.51 -15.15 0.23
N ALA A 99 -3.85 -14.67 1.28
CA ALA A 99 -3.47 -15.49 2.44
C ALA A 99 -4.67 -16.13 3.15
N TYR A 100 -5.77 -15.38 3.27
CA TYR A 100 -7.00 -15.85 3.92
C TYR A 100 -7.98 -16.54 2.95
N SER A 101 -7.69 -16.53 1.65
CA SER A 101 -8.42 -17.32 0.64
C SER A 101 -7.68 -18.61 0.26
N ALA A 102 -6.44 -18.77 0.71
CA ALA A 102 -5.61 -19.92 0.41
C ALA A 102 -6.12 -21.21 1.06
N THR A 103 -5.83 -22.35 0.42
CA THR A 103 -6.18 -23.68 0.92
C THR A 103 -5.28 -24.18 2.04
N THR A 104 -4.16 -23.49 2.31
CA THR A 104 -3.17 -23.86 3.32
C THR A 104 -2.86 -22.68 4.23
N PRO A 105 -2.56 -22.93 5.52
CA PRO A 105 -2.25 -21.86 6.48
C PRO A 105 -0.84 -21.26 6.29
N ALA A 106 -0.01 -21.80 5.39
CA ALA A 106 1.36 -21.31 5.20
C ALA A 106 1.40 -19.83 4.78
N TYR A 107 0.41 -19.39 4.00
CA TYR A 107 0.29 -17.99 3.58
C TYR A 107 -0.10 -17.04 4.73
N ILE A 108 -0.76 -17.55 5.77
CA ILE A 108 -1.12 -16.75 6.94
C ILE A 108 0.12 -16.39 7.76
N ASN A 109 0.99 -17.37 8.04
CA ASN A 109 2.26 -17.11 8.75
C ASN A 109 3.12 -16.13 7.96
N ARG A 110 3.25 -16.34 6.65
CA ARG A 110 3.97 -15.45 5.75
C ARG A 110 3.41 -14.01 5.79
N TRP A 111 2.09 -13.86 5.83
CA TRP A 111 1.46 -12.54 5.93
C TRP A 111 1.80 -11.84 7.25
N HIS A 112 1.85 -12.57 8.38
CA HIS A 112 2.28 -12.02 9.66
C HIS A 112 3.76 -11.60 9.64
N ASP A 113 4.64 -12.38 9.01
CA ASP A 113 6.04 -11.99 8.83
C ASP A 113 6.15 -10.71 7.99
N ASP A 114 5.40 -10.62 6.89
CA ASP A 114 5.37 -9.44 6.02
C ASP A 114 4.83 -8.19 6.76
N LEU A 115 3.85 -8.36 7.67
CA LEU A 115 3.33 -7.30 8.55
C LEU A 115 4.40 -6.78 9.52
N GLU A 116 5.16 -7.67 10.16
CA GLU A 116 6.27 -7.27 11.04
C GLU A 116 7.34 -6.49 10.26
N HIS A 117 7.67 -6.95 9.06
CA HIS A 117 8.60 -6.26 8.17
C HIS A 117 8.10 -4.87 7.77
N PHE A 118 6.80 -4.74 7.47
CA PHE A 118 6.17 -3.46 7.17
C PHE A 118 6.26 -2.48 8.35
N HIS A 119 5.96 -2.92 9.58
CA HIS A 119 6.10 -2.06 10.76
C HIS A 119 7.54 -1.61 10.99
N ARG A 120 8.51 -2.50 10.82
CA ARG A 120 9.94 -2.17 10.94
C ARG A 120 10.38 -1.16 9.87
N ARG A 121 9.97 -1.34 8.62
CA ARG A 121 10.30 -0.42 7.51
C ARG A 121 9.60 0.93 7.67
N THR A 122 8.34 0.93 8.13
CA THR A 122 7.59 2.14 8.50
C THR A 122 8.33 2.91 9.59
N THR A 123 8.74 2.23 10.66
CA THR A 123 9.49 2.84 11.77
C THR A 123 10.83 3.40 11.32
N THR A 124 11.53 2.68 10.45
CA THR A 124 12.80 3.15 9.85
C THR A 124 12.58 4.38 8.97
N THR A 125 11.50 4.40 8.18
CA THR A 125 11.14 5.50 7.28
C THR A 125 10.82 6.77 8.07
N LEU A 126 10.02 6.65 9.12
CA LEU A 126 9.58 7.79 9.92
C LEU A 126 10.70 8.33 10.83
N GLY A 127 11.66 7.49 11.20
CA GLY A 127 12.73 7.82 12.13
C GLY A 127 12.26 7.87 13.60
N PRO A 128 13.20 8.03 14.54
CA PRO A 128 12.88 8.14 15.96
C PRO A 128 12.08 9.41 16.25
N ASN A 129 11.09 9.33 17.16
CA ASN A 129 10.27 10.46 17.62
C ASN A 129 9.58 11.26 16.48
N SER A 130 9.17 10.56 15.42
CA SER A 130 8.51 11.21 14.28
C SER A 130 7.20 11.89 14.69
N PRO A 131 7.00 13.19 14.36
CA PRO A 131 5.75 13.89 14.64
C PRO A 131 4.56 13.26 13.87
N CYS A 132 4.83 12.51 12.79
CA CYS A 132 3.83 11.79 12.01
C CYS A 132 3.03 10.78 12.84
N ARG A 133 3.66 10.16 13.85
CA ARG A 133 2.96 9.22 14.76
C ARG A 133 1.91 9.91 15.64
N GLN A 134 2.07 11.21 15.86
CA GLN A 134 1.11 12.04 16.59
C GLN A 134 0.10 12.74 15.65
N GLY A 135 0.10 12.39 14.36
CA GLY A 135 -0.74 13.04 13.35
C GLY A 135 -0.20 14.39 12.87
N HIS A 136 1.03 14.75 13.24
CA HIS A 136 1.66 16.01 12.82
C HIS A 136 2.62 15.74 11.66
N HIS A 137 2.15 15.95 10.42
CA HIS A 137 3.00 15.80 9.24
C HIS A 137 3.69 17.13 8.89
N ASN A 138 5.02 17.13 8.91
CA ASN A 138 5.82 18.25 8.41
C ASN A 138 6.22 17.97 6.96
N GLN A 139 6.20 18.98 6.10
CA GLN A 139 6.72 18.84 4.74
C GLN A 139 8.21 18.45 4.78
N LEU A 140 8.62 17.61 3.82
CA LEU A 140 10.02 17.27 3.61
C LEU A 140 10.85 18.55 3.45
N PRO A 141 12.03 18.65 4.09
CA PRO A 141 12.94 19.76 3.85
C PRO A 141 13.25 19.93 2.35
N PRO A 142 13.42 21.16 1.84
CA PRO A 142 13.63 21.43 0.42
C PRO A 142 14.78 20.64 -0.26
N ARG A 143 15.78 20.21 0.52
CA ARG A 143 16.91 19.40 0.04
C ARG A 143 16.53 17.96 -0.37
N TYR A 144 15.37 17.47 0.08
CA TYR A 144 14.85 16.14 -0.23
C TYR A 144 13.65 16.18 -1.18
N THR A 145 12.99 17.34 -1.32
CA THR A 145 12.04 17.59 -2.40
C THR A 145 12.83 17.81 -3.68
N THR A 146 13.27 16.72 -4.32
CA THR A 146 14.11 16.78 -5.52
C THR A 146 13.32 17.23 -6.75
N THR A 147 12.70 18.42 -6.71
CA THR A 147 12.26 19.13 -7.91
C THR A 147 13.46 19.47 -8.82
N THR A 148 14.69 19.38 -8.29
CA THR A 148 15.95 19.68 -8.99
C THR A 148 16.76 18.42 -9.35
N ALA A 149 16.13 17.32 -9.76
CA ALA A 149 16.83 16.18 -10.37
C ALA A 149 16.70 16.12 -11.91
N ASN A 150 16.22 17.19 -12.56
CA ASN A 150 16.24 17.34 -14.03
C ASN A 150 17.49 18.11 -14.52
N ARG A 151 18.64 17.93 -13.86
CA ARG A 151 19.91 18.50 -14.34
C ARG A 151 20.77 17.40 -14.96
N ALA A 152 20.88 17.48 -16.29
CA ALA A 152 21.96 16.94 -17.14
C ALA A 152 21.83 15.51 -17.71
N ILE A 153 20.74 15.19 -18.41
CA ILE A 153 20.80 14.20 -19.51
C ILE A 153 20.85 14.87 -20.90
N ASN A 154 20.32 16.11 -21.05
CA ASN A 154 20.25 16.80 -22.34
C ASN A 154 21.36 17.85 -22.61
N GLN A 155 22.54 17.75 -21.97
CA GLN A 155 23.65 18.69 -22.20
C GLN A 155 24.96 18.03 -22.67
N ARG A 156 24.90 16.84 -23.30
CA ARG A 156 26.04 16.37 -24.10
C ARG A 156 25.87 16.85 -25.54
N PRO A 157 26.74 17.74 -26.06
CA PRO A 157 26.75 18.03 -27.48
C PRO A 157 27.16 16.77 -28.26
N ARG A 158 26.51 16.56 -29.42
CA ARG A 158 26.88 15.54 -30.41
C ARG A 158 28.26 15.80 -30.98
#